data_AF-A0A4Q3VAB8-F1
#
_entry.id   AF-A0A4Q3VAB8-F1
#
_cell.length_a   1.000
_cell.length_b   1.000
_cell.length_c   1.000
_cell.angle_alpha   90.00
_cell.angle_beta   90.00
_cell.angle_gamma   90.00
#
_symmetry.space_group_name_H-M   'P 1'
#
loop_
_entity.id
_entity.type
_entity.pdbx_description
1 polymer ?
#
loop_
_entity_poly.entity_id
_entity_poly.type
_entity_poly.pdbx_seq_one_letter_code
_entity_poly.pdbx_strand_id
1 'polypeptide(L)'
;MTISNRLFLGFGVIVLLMIGIGLFGVSQVSRVRETMDRVVERDFAMISELNTIFEAQAEATAATQDAVRLGMGGNPPIAEIDRAEQTYRGSITAMQEAVRRGIVLTDQYSSTALSAERALGWKRNGELLREIDSLLKTSAPQREEQFRAIRAGQTISTAFIEANMAQRRTQFLNLIGEMREVANSGIEAGRVRVRQVYEESQISTMGAIAAGVIIAIIIVLLLRRAIVGPIQKF
;
A
#
# COMPACT_ATOMS: atom_id res chain seq x y z
N MET A 1 -53.85 -12.47 30.63
CA MET A 1 -52.85 -12.83 29.58
C MET A 1 -52.84 -14.33 29.38
N THR A 2 -53.12 -14.79 28.16
CA THR A 2 -53.15 -16.23 27.81
C THR A 2 -51.72 -16.81 27.69
N ILE A 3 -51.57 -18.12 27.89
CA ILE A 3 -50.29 -18.85 27.73
C ILE A 3 -49.70 -18.61 26.33
N SER A 4 -50.57 -18.57 25.31
CA SER A 4 -50.20 -18.26 23.93
C SER A 4 -49.50 -16.90 23.78
N ASN A 5 -50.01 -15.84 24.41
CA ASN A 5 -49.40 -14.50 24.32
C ASN A 5 -47.99 -14.45 24.94
N ARG A 6 -47.75 -15.22 26.01
CA ARG A 6 -46.42 -15.30 26.67
C ARG A 6 -45.41 -16.06 25.81
N LEU A 7 -45.86 -17.14 25.16
CA LEU A 7 -45.05 -17.94 24.22
C LEU A 7 -44.65 -17.12 22.98
N PHE A 8 -45.60 -16.38 22.41
CA PHE A 8 -45.35 -15.46 21.29
C PHE A 8 -44.32 -14.38 21.63
N LEU A 9 -44.44 -13.78 22.83
CA LEU A 9 -43.52 -12.73 23.28
C LEU A 9 -42.11 -13.29 23.50
N GLY A 10 -41.99 -14.48 24.13
CA GLY A 10 -40.71 -15.15 24.30
C GLY A 10 -40.02 -15.53 22.98
N PHE A 11 -40.78 -16.10 22.04
CA PHE A 11 -40.27 -16.42 20.70
C PHE A 11 -39.87 -15.15 19.94
N GLY A 12 -40.68 -14.09 20.01
CA GLY A 12 -40.38 -12.80 19.39
C GLY A 12 -39.05 -12.20 19.86
N VAL A 13 -38.77 -12.24 21.17
CA VAL A 13 -37.49 -11.76 21.73
C VAL A 13 -36.31 -12.60 21.23
N ILE A 14 -36.44 -13.93 21.14
CA ILE A 14 -35.38 -14.80 20.63
C ILE A 14 -35.07 -14.49 19.16
N VAL A 15 -36.10 -14.33 18.32
CA VAL A 15 -35.93 -13.97 16.91
C VAL A 15 -35.24 -12.61 16.77
N LEU A 16 -35.68 -11.61 17.54
CA LEU A 16 -35.07 -10.27 17.54
C LEU A 16 -33.59 -10.32 17.97
N LEU A 17 -33.27 -11.15 18.95
CA LEU A 17 -31.91 -11.37 19.43
C LEU A 17 -31.05 -12.08 18.37
N MET A 18 -31.59 -13.08 17.67
CA MET A 18 -30.90 -13.75 16.55
C MET A 18 -30.61 -12.78 15.41
N ILE A 19 -31.58 -11.93 15.05
CA ILE A 19 -31.41 -10.88 14.04
C ILE A 19 -30.34 -9.88 14.50
N GLY A 20 -30.38 -9.45 15.76
CA GLY A 20 -29.40 -8.52 16.32
C GLY A 20 -27.97 -9.06 16.27
N ILE A 21 -27.75 -10.32 16.65
CA ILE A 21 -26.45 -10.99 16.57
C ILE A 21 -26.01 -11.15 15.11
N GLY A 22 -26.94 -11.51 14.21
CA GLY A 22 -26.66 -11.61 12.77
C GLY A 22 -26.19 -10.27 12.19
N LEU A 23 -26.92 -9.19 12.46
CA LEU A 23 -26.56 -7.83 12.02
C LEU A 23 -25.21 -7.37 12.61
N PHE A 24 -24.97 -7.67 13.88
CA PHE A 24 -23.69 -7.37 14.52
C PHE A 24 -22.53 -8.09 13.84
N GLY A 25 -22.67 -9.39 13.57
CA GLY A 25 -21.67 -10.19 12.86
C GLY A 25 -21.37 -9.63 11.47
N VAL A 26 -22.40 -9.26 10.70
CA VAL A 26 -22.21 -8.61 9.39
C VAL A 26 -21.44 -7.29 9.51
N SER A 27 -21.77 -6.46 10.52
CA SER A 27 -21.08 -5.17 10.74
C SER A 27 -19.59 -5.31 11.08
N GLN A 28 -19.22 -6.40 11.76
CA GLN A 28 -17.82 -6.68 12.10
C GLN A 28 -17.03 -7.15 10.87
N VAL A 29 -17.63 -8.03 10.07
CA VAL A 29 -17.02 -8.50 8.82
C VAL A 29 -16.81 -7.34 7.83
N SER A 30 -17.77 -6.41 7.72
CA SER A 30 -17.62 -5.21 6.86
C SER A 30 -16.40 -4.37 7.27
N ARG A 31 -16.22 -4.13 8.57
CA ARG A 31 -15.08 -3.35 9.09
C ARG A 31 -13.73 -3.98 8.80
N VAL A 32 -13.62 -5.31 8.97
CA VAL A 32 -12.39 -6.04 8.63
C VAL A 32 -12.11 -5.94 7.12
N ARG A 33 -13.14 -6.13 6.29
CA ARG A 33 -13.03 -6.07 4.83
C ARG A 33 -12.61 -4.67 4.34
N GLU A 34 -13.29 -3.62 4.79
CA GLU A 34 -12.95 -2.23 4.45
C GLU A 34 -11.52 -1.86 4.86
N THR A 35 -11.06 -2.38 5.99
CA THR A 35 -9.68 -2.17 6.46
C THR A 35 -8.68 -2.90 5.57
N MET A 36 -8.95 -4.16 5.21
CA MET A 36 -8.11 -4.92 4.28
C MET A 36 -8.06 -4.27 2.90
N ASP A 37 -9.21 -3.93 2.32
CA ASP A 37 -9.32 -3.33 0.98
C ASP A 37 -8.52 -2.03 0.93
N ARG A 38 -8.64 -1.18 1.96
CA ARG A 38 -7.86 0.05 2.08
C ARG A 38 -6.35 -0.20 2.18
N VAL A 39 -5.91 -1.23 2.90
CA VAL A 39 -4.48 -1.55 3.00
C VAL A 39 -3.94 -2.03 1.67
N VAL A 40 -4.65 -2.96 1.02
CA VAL A 40 -4.23 -3.54 -0.26
C VAL A 40 -4.20 -2.49 -1.37
N GLU A 41 -5.23 -1.65 -1.48
CA GLU A 41 -5.28 -0.58 -2.49
C GLU A 41 -4.11 0.40 -2.35
N ARG A 42 -3.79 0.81 -1.12
CA ARG A 42 -2.68 1.74 -0.85
C ARG A 42 -1.32 1.12 -1.17
N ASP A 43 -1.11 -0.13 -0.76
CA ASP A 43 0.15 -0.84 -1.00
C ASP A 43 0.32 -1.12 -2.50
N PHE A 44 -0.76 -1.47 -3.21
CA PHE A 44 -0.74 -1.67 -4.66
C PHE A 44 -0.43 -0.36 -5.41
N ALA A 45 -1.04 0.76 -5.02
CA ALA A 45 -0.76 2.06 -5.62
C ALA A 45 0.73 2.43 -5.51
N MET A 46 1.33 2.22 -4.33
CA MET A 46 2.77 2.47 -4.14
C MET A 46 3.63 1.54 -5.00
N ILE A 47 3.32 0.24 -5.03
CA ILE A 47 4.05 -0.75 -5.85
C ILE A 47 3.96 -0.39 -7.33
N SER A 48 2.80 0.06 -7.80
CA SER A 48 2.60 0.50 -9.18
C SER A 48 3.53 1.67 -9.52
N GLU A 49 3.62 2.71 -8.67
CA GLU A 49 4.53 3.83 -8.91
C GLU A 49 6.00 3.41 -8.86
N LEU A 50 6.38 2.52 -7.93
CA LEU A 50 7.74 1.97 -7.86
C LEU A 50 8.11 1.17 -9.12
N ASN A 51 7.17 0.43 -9.69
CA ASN A 51 7.37 -0.28 -10.95
C ASN A 51 7.57 0.69 -12.11
N THR A 52 6.76 1.75 -12.20
CA THR A 52 6.95 2.82 -13.21
C THR A 52 8.32 3.48 -13.08
N ILE A 53 8.78 3.76 -11.86
CA ILE A 53 10.14 4.29 -11.61
C ILE A 53 11.22 3.33 -12.11
N PHE A 54 11.07 2.02 -11.82
CA PHE A 54 12.04 1.00 -12.21
C PHE A 54 12.10 0.81 -13.74
N GLU A 55 10.95 0.70 -14.40
CA GLU A 55 10.85 0.56 -15.85
C GLU A 55 11.46 1.76 -16.56
N ALA A 56 11.11 2.97 -16.12
CA ALA A 56 11.66 4.20 -16.68
C ALA A 56 13.18 4.33 -16.44
N GLN A 57 13.70 3.88 -15.29
CA GLN A 57 15.14 3.86 -15.06
C GLN A 57 15.88 2.86 -15.96
N ALA A 58 15.30 1.68 -16.19
CA ALA A 58 15.86 0.67 -17.07
C ALA A 58 15.91 1.18 -18.52
N GLU A 59 14.82 1.79 -19.00
CA GLU A 59 14.74 2.38 -20.33
C GLU A 59 15.72 3.55 -20.51
N ALA A 60 15.80 4.47 -19.54
CA ALA A 60 16.77 5.56 -19.56
C ALA A 60 18.22 5.05 -19.61
N THR A 61 18.51 3.96 -18.89
CA THR A 61 19.83 3.33 -18.88
C THR A 61 20.15 2.70 -20.23
N ALA A 62 19.21 1.95 -20.80
CA ALA A 62 19.36 1.32 -22.10
C ALA A 62 19.60 2.36 -23.21
N ALA A 63 18.80 3.43 -23.23
CA ALA A 63 18.96 4.53 -24.19
C ALA A 63 20.33 5.20 -24.08
N THR A 64 20.83 5.41 -22.86
CA THR A 64 22.15 6.00 -22.64
C THR A 64 23.27 5.06 -23.11
N GLN A 65 23.17 3.77 -22.79
CA GLN A 65 24.16 2.77 -23.22
C GLN A 65 24.21 2.65 -24.75
N ASP A 66 23.06 2.71 -25.41
CA ASP A 66 22.99 2.69 -26.86
C ASP A 66 23.66 3.93 -27.48
N ALA A 67 23.36 5.13 -26.96
CA ALA A 67 24.02 6.37 -27.41
C ALA A 67 25.54 6.34 -27.21
N VAL A 68 26.02 5.85 -26.06
CA VAL A 68 27.45 5.70 -25.79
C VAL A 68 28.10 4.71 -26.76
N ARG A 69 27.45 3.58 -27.05
CA ARG A 69 27.91 2.58 -28.03
C ARG A 69 28.03 3.18 -29.43
N LEU A 70 27.03 3.94 -29.87
CA LEU A 70 27.03 4.64 -31.16
C LEU A 70 28.13 5.71 -31.24
N GLY A 71 28.43 6.37 -30.12
CA GLY A 71 29.49 7.39 -30.02
C GLY A 71 30.92 6.87 -30.11
N MET A 72 31.18 5.60 -29.76
CA MET A 72 32.54 5.04 -29.75
C MET A 72 33.15 4.84 -31.15
N GLY A 73 32.32 4.83 -32.20
CA GLY A 73 32.76 4.57 -33.59
C GLY A 73 33.52 5.72 -34.27
N GLY A 74 33.71 6.87 -33.61
CA GLY A 74 34.40 8.04 -34.16
C GLY A 74 33.63 8.83 -35.23
N ASN A 75 32.60 8.22 -35.84
CA ASN A 75 31.63 8.89 -36.70
C ASN A 75 30.19 8.58 -36.22
N PRO A 76 29.74 9.26 -35.15
CA PRO A 76 28.45 8.98 -34.52
C PRO A 76 27.27 9.22 -35.49
N PRO A 77 26.33 8.27 -35.66
CA PRO A 77 25.10 8.49 -36.41
C PRO A 77 24.16 9.42 -35.62
N ILE A 78 24.25 10.73 -35.89
CA ILE A 78 23.57 11.78 -35.11
C ILE A 78 22.06 11.53 -34.96
N ALA A 79 21.38 11.11 -36.03
CA ALA A 79 19.94 10.83 -35.98
C ALA A 79 19.55 9.68 -35.01
N GLU A 80 20.44 8.69 -34.82
CA GLU A 80 20.22 7.60 -33.88
C GLU A 80 20.49 8.05 -32.44
N ILE A 81 21.51 8.91 -32.24
CA ILE A 81 21.80 9.51 -30.94
C ILE A 81 20.67 10.44 -30.49
N ASP A 82 20.12 11.24 -31.39
CA ASP A 82 18.99 12.12 -31.09
C ASP A 82 17.74 11.31 -30.68
N ARG A 83 17.51 10.16 -31.32
CA ARG A 83 16.44 9.24 -30.93
C ARG A 83 16.68 8.66 -29.53
N ALA A 84 17.90 8.22 -29.24
CA ALA A 84 18.26 7.71 -27.92
C ALA A 84 18.14 8.80 -26.84
N GLU A 85 18.54 10.04 -27.15
CA GLU A 85 18.37 11.20 -26.26
C GLU A 85 16.88 11.49 -26.01
N GLN A 86 16.04 11.41 -27.04
CA GLN A 86 14.59 11.58 -26.90
C GLN A 86 13.97 10.52 -26.00
N THR A 87 14.31 9.24 -26.20
CA THR A 87 13.87 8.14 -25.33
C THR A 87 14.31 8.39 -23.90
N TYR A 88 15.59 8.71 -23.68
CA TYR A 88 16.11 9.05 -22.35
C TYR A 88 15.31 10.18 -21.67
N ARG A 89 15.07 11.30 -22.37
CA ARG A 89 14.29 12.43 -21.85
C ARG A 89 12.86 12.03 -21.48
N GLY A 90 12.23 11.21 -22.32
CA GLY A 90 10.91 10.64 -22.05
C GLY A 90 10.88 9.81 -20.77
N SER A 91 11.81 8.86 -20.64
CA SER A 91 11.89 8.00 -19.46
C SER A 91 12.23 8.78 -18.17
N ILE A 92 13.13 9.77 -18.22
CA ILE A 92 13.39 10.64 -17.05
C ILE A 92 12.14 11.41 -16.64
N THR A 93 11.37 11.92 -17.60
CA THR A 93 10.12 12.65 -17.32
C THR A 93 9.11 11.74 -16.64
N ALA A 94 8.87 10.54 -17.18
CA ALA A 94 7.97 9.55 -16.61
C ALA A 94 8.40 9.14 -15.19
N MET A 95 9.71 8.93 -14.98
CA MET A 95 10.26 8.61 -13.67
C MET A 95 10.05 9.76 -12.67
N GLN A 96 10.32 11.02 -13.05
CA GLN A 96 10.10 12.18 -12.19
C GLN A 96 8.63 12.35 -11.81
N GLU A 97 7.71 12.13 -12.76
CA GLU A 97 6.28 12.17 -12.47
C GLU A 97 5.85 11.08 -11.50
N ALA A 98 6.32 9.84 -11.71
CA ALA A 98 6.04 8.73 -10.80
C ALA A 98 6.60 8.98 -9.39
N VAL A 99 7.82 9.52 -9.29
CA VAL A 99 8.40 9.93 -8.00
C VAL A 99 7.54 10.98 -7.31
N ARG A 100 7.08 12.02 -8.04
CA ARG A 100 6.22 13.06 -7.46
C ARG A 100 4.88 12.51 -7.00
N ARG A 101 4.24 11.63 -7.78
CA ARG A 101 3.00 10.95 -7.36
C ARG A 101 3.25 10.10 -6.12
N GLY A 102 4.34 9.33 -6.08
CA GLY A 102 4.75 8.57 -4.90
C GLY A 102 4.93 9.43 -3.64
N ILE A 103 5.54 10.63 -3.77
CA ILE A 103 5.69 11.57 -2.65
C ILE A 103 4.31 12.00 -2.13
N VAL A 104 3.38 12.36 -3.01
CA VAL A 104 2.02 12.74 -2.62
C VAL A 104 1.30 11.57 -1.92
N LEU A 105 1.41 10.36 -2.45
CA LEU A 105 0.82 9.16 -1.86
C LEU A 105 1.39 8.87 -0.47
N THR A 106 2.72 8.92 -0.31
CA THR A 106 3.38 8.68 0.98
C THR A 106 3.00 9.73 2.03
N ASP A 107 2.88 11.01 1.65
CA ASP A 107 2.40 12.06 2.54
C ASP A 107 0.93 11.82 2.97
N GLN A 108 0.05 11.51 2.01
CA GLN A 108 -1.35 11.20 2.29
C GLN A 108 -1.52 9.95 3.17
N TYR A 109 -0.79 8.88 2.87
CA TYR A 109 -0.91 7.61 3.59
C TYR A 109 -0.27 7.67 4.97
N SER A 110 0.78 8.47 5.16
CA SER A 110 1.35 8.68 6.49
C SER A 110 0.38 9.38 7.44
N SER A 111 -0.40 10.36 6.94
CA SER A 111 -1.39 11.10 7.74
C SER A 111 -2.65 10.29 8.07
N THR A 112 -2.94 9.23 7.29
CA THR A 112 -4.14 8.39 7.43
C THR A 112 -3.80 6.93 7.71
N ALA A 113 -2.62 6.66 8.25
CA ALA A 113 -2.15 5.32 8.54
C ALA A 113 -2.96 4.68 9.68
N LEU A 114 -3.15 3.36 9.61
CA LEU A 114 -3.88 2.58 10.62
C LEU A 114 -3.06 2.33 11.90
N SER A 115 -1.74 2.57 11.84
CA SER A 115 -0.81 2.44 12.96
C SER A 115 0.33 3.45 12.83
N ALA A 116 0.94 3.80 13.96
CA ALA A 116 2.11 4.68 13.99
C ALA A 116 3.30 4.10 13.21
N GLU A 117 3.50 2.77 13.30
CA GLU A 117 4.55 2.07 12.56
C GLU A 117 4.39 2.20 11.04
N ARG A 118 3.16 2.02 10.52
CA ARG A 118 2.89 2.24 9.09
C ARG A 118 3.05 3.72 8.71
N ALA A 119 2.68 4.65 9.59
CA ALA A 119 2.92 6.08 9.33
C ALA A 119 4.41 6.38 9.17
N LEU A 120 5.27 5.78 10.01
CA LEU A 120 6.72 5.92 9.92
C LEU A 120 7.27 5.30 8.63
N GLY A 121 6.82 4.10 8.25
CA GLY A 121 7.21 3.48 6.98
C GLY A 121 6.85 4.35 5.77
N TRP A 122 5.65 4.94 5.76
CA TRP A 122 5.26 5.88 4.70
C TRP A 122 6.12 7.13 4.67
N LYS A 123 6.41 7.73 5.83
CA LYS A 123 7.30 8.90 5.91
C LYS A 123 8.69 8.58 5.38
N ARG A 124 9.27 7.44 5.77
CA ARG A 124 10.59 7.02 5.30
C ARG A 124 10.61 6.81 3.79
N ASN A 125 9.60 6.16 3.22
CA ASN A 125 9.46 6.03 1.77
C ASN A 125 9.36 7.40 1.07
N GLY A 126 8.61 8.34 1.65
CA GLY A 126 8.51 9.70 1.13
C GLY A 126 9.83 10.47 1.17
N GLU A 127 10.65 10.28 2.21
CA GLU A 127 12.02 10.82 2.28
C GLU A 127 12.91 10.23 1.17
N LEU A 128 12.92 8.90 1.03
CA LEU A 128 13.70 8.22 -0.01
C LEU A 128 13.31 8.66 -1.43
N LEU A 129 12.02 8.85 -1.70
CA LEU A 129 11.55 9.39 -2.97
C LEU A 129 12.01 10.84 -3.22
N ARG A 130 12.07 11.68 -2.18
CA ARG A 130 12.63 13.05 -2.29
C ARG A 130 14.13 13.03 -2.54
N GLU A 131 14.85 12.09 -1.96
CA GLU A 131 16.27 11.87 -2.26
C GLU A 131 16.47 11.45 -3.71
N ILE A 132 15.61 10.57 -4.24
CA ILE A 132 15.60 10.20 -5.66
C ILE A 132 15.30 11.42 -6.54
N ASP A 133 14.27 12.21 -6.25
CA ASP A 133 13.94 13.43 -7.02
C ASP A 133 15.12 14.41 -7.07
N SER A 134 15.80 14.61 -5.94
CA SER A 134 17.02 15.41 -5.86
C SER A 134 18.16 14.83 -6.72
N LEU A 135 18.37 13.51 -6.65
CA LEU A 135 19.37 12.83 -7.47
C LEU A 135 19.08 12.96 -8.97
N LEU A 136 17.82 12.87 -9.38
CA LEU A 136 17.40 13.05 -10.77
C LEU A 136 17.64 14.48 -11.25
N LYS A 137 17.26 15.48 -10.45
CA LYS A 137 17.46 16.90 -10.78
C LYS A 137 18.94 17.26 -10.91
N THR A 138 19.78 16.75 -10.01
CA THR A 138 21.23 17.05 -10.02
C THR A 138 22.00 16.28 -11.09
N SER A 139 21.48 15.16 -11.61
CA SER A 139 22.13 14.37 -12.65
C SER A 139 21.74 14.75 -14.08
N ALA A 140 20.59 15.38 -14.28
CA ALA A 140 20.11 15.77 -15.61
C ALA A 140 21.13 16.60 -16.43
N PRO A 141 21.77 17.66 -15.89
CA PRO A 141 22.74 18.44 -16.67
C PRO A 141 23.97 17.62 -17.11
N GLN A 142 24.40 16.66 -16.28
CA GLN A 142 25.55 15.80 -16.60
C GLN A 142 25.23 14.84 -17.73
N ARG A 143 23.99 14.32 -17.77
CA ARG A 143 23.51 13.47 -18.86
C ARG A 143 23.34 14.26 -20.16
N GLU A 144 22.81 15.47 -20.11
CA GLU A 144 22.75 16.35 -21.29
C GLU A 144 24.15 16.69 -21.85
N GLU A 145 25.13 16.92 -20.97
CA GLU A 145 26.53 17.07 -21.38
C GLU A 145 27.07 15.79 -22.03
N GLN A 146 26.73 14.61 -21.51
CA GLN A 146 27.13 13.34 -22.10
C GLN A 146 26.63 13.20 -23.55
N PHE A 147 25.35 13.47 -23.81
CA PHE A 147 24.79 13.42 -25.17
C PHE A 147 25.47 14.44 -26.10
N ARG A 148 25.79 15.65 -25.61
CA ARG A 148 26.57 16.64 -26.37
C ARG A 148 27.98 16.14 -26.70
N ALA A 149 28.68 15.57 -25.73
CA ALA A 149 30.02 15.01 -25.92
C ALA A 149 30.02 13.83 -26.92
N ILE A 150 29.00 12.96 -26.84
CA ILE A 150 28.78 11.85 -27.78
C ILE A 150 28.60 12.40 -29.20
N ARG A 151 27.72 13.40 -29.39
CA ARG A 151 27.50 14.06 -30.70
C ARG A 151 28.78 14.71 -31.25
N ALA A 152 29.63 15.24 -30.37
CA ALA A 152 30.91 15.84 -30.74
C ALA A 152 32.04 14.82 -30.95
N GLY A 153 31.79 13.51 -30.81
CA GLY A 153 32.82 12.46 -30.93
C GLY A 153 33.87 12.47 -29.81
N GLN A 154 33.57 13.11 -28.67
CA GLN A 154 34.51 13.26 -27.55
C GLN A 154 34.47 12.02 -26.63
N THR A 155 35.18 10.97 -27.02
CA THR A 155 35.19 9.67 -26.33
C THR A 155 35.76 9.74 -24.90
N ILE A 156 36.82 10.51 -24.67
CA ILE A 156 37.44 10.69 -23.35
C ILE A 156 36.48 11.38 -22.38
N SER A 157 35.86 12.49 -22.80
CA SER A 157 34.87 13.21 -22.00
C SER A 157 33.68 12.32 -21.65
N THR A 158 33.21 11.51 -22.61
CA THR A 158 32.10 10.57 -22.43
C THR A 158 32.42 9.50 -21.39
N ALA A 159 33.63 8.94 -21.41
CA ALA A 159 34.07 7.93 -20.45
C ALA A 159 34.16 8.48 -19.01
N PHE A 160 34.65 9.72 -18.86
CA PHE A 160 34.72 10.38 -17.55
C PHE A 160 33.32 10.67 -16.97
N ILE A 161 32.40 11.15 -17.81
CA ILE A 161 31.01 11.38 -17.39
C ILE A 161 30.33 10.05 -17.00
N GLU A 162 30.54 8.99 -17.78
CA GLU A 162 29.94 7.68 -17.47
C GLU A 162 30.45 7.10 -16.14
N ALA A 163 31.73 7.26 -15.82
CA ALA A 163 32.28 6.82 -14.53
C ALA A 163 31.58 7.51 -13.34
N ASN A 164 31.36 8.83 -13.43
CA ASN A 164 30.61 9.58 -12.41
C ASN A 164 29.13 9.15 -12.35
N MET A 165 28.51 8.88 -13.50
CA MET A 165 27.11 8.43 -13.56
C MET A 165 26.93 7.02 -13.02
N ALA A 166 27.93 6.14 -13.12
CA ALA A 166 27.89 4.80 -12.55
C ALA A 166 27.74 4.84 -11.02
N GLN A 167 28.45 5.73 -10.33
CA GLN A 167 28.30 5.93 -8.89
C GLN A 167 26.87 6.38 -8.52
N ARG A 168 26.31 7.34 -9.27
CA ARG A 168 24.93 7.82 -9.06
C ARG A 168 23.90 6.72 -9.30
N ARG A 169 24.12 5.86 -10.30
CA ARG A 169 23.26 4.69 -10.55
C ARG A 169 23.27 3.72 -9.37
N THR A 170 24.45 3.44 -8.80
CA THR A 170 24.54 2.62 -7.58
C THR A 170 23.78 3.26 -6.42
N GLN A 171 23.93 4.57 -6.20
CA GLN A 171 23.18 5.29 -5.17
C GLN A 171 21.67 5.19 -5.39
N PHE A 172 21.19 5.38 -6.63
CA PHE A 172 19.78 5.21 -6.99
C PHE A 172 19.28 3.80 -6.67
N LEU A 173 20.02 2.76 -7.06
CA LEU A 173 19.65 1.37 -6.81
C LEU A 173 19.60 1.04 -5.30
N ASN A 174 20.50 1.64 -4.51
CA ASN A 174 20.48 1.50 -3.06
C ASN A 174 19.22 2.13 -2.44
N LEU A 175 18.84 3.33 -2.88
CA LEU A 175 17.61 4.00 -2.43
C LEU A 175 16.36 3.17 -2.78
N ILE A 176 16.33 2.58 -3.98
CA ILE A 176 15.24 1.66 -4.39
C ILE A 176 15.23 0.40 -3.52
N GLY A 177 16.40 -0.16 -3.22
CA GLY A 177 16.55 -1.31 -2.31
C GLY A 177 15.99 -1.01 -0.92
N GLU A 178 16.34 0.15 -0.36
CA GLU A 178 15.86 0.59 0.95
C GLU A 178 14.34 0.82 0.95
N MET A 179 13.78 1.43 -0.10
CA MET A 179 12.31 1.59 -0.21
C MET A 179 11.58 0.24 -0.23
N ARG A 180 12.15 -0.78 -0.90
CA ARG A 180 11.57 -2.13 -0.91
C ARG A 180 11.61 -2.76 0.48
N GLU A 181 12.70 -2.58 1.23
CA GLU A 181 12.82 -3.06 2.60
C GLU A 181 11.79 -2.40 3.53
N VAL A 182 11.66 -1.07 3.46
CA VAL A 182 10.65 -0.30 4.21
C VAL A 182 9.23 -0.72 3.83
N ALA A 183 8.95 -0.92 2.54
CA ALA A 183 7.65 -1.40 2.08
C ALA A 183 7.33 -2.82 2.61
N ASN A 184 8.32 -3.73 2.59
CA ASN A 184 8.16 -5.08 3.13
C ASN A 184 7.88 -5.08 4.63
N SER A 185 8.61 -4.26 5.40
CA SER A 185 8.35 -4.07 6.82
C SER A 185 6.96 -3.48 7.09
N GLY A 186 6.52 -2.52 6.27
CA GLY A 186 5.17 -1.95 6.36
C GLY A 186 4.04 -2.96 6.06
N ILE A 187 4.27 -3.91 5.15
CA ILE A 187 3.34 -5.02 4.87
C ILE A 187 3.28 -5.96 6.07
N GLU A 188 4.41 -6.30 6.68
CA GLU A 188 4.46 -7.13 7.88
C GLU A 188 3.70 -6.49 9.05
N ALA A 189 3.95 -5.21 9.32
CA ALA A 189 3.19 -4.42 10.30
C ALA A 189 1.68 -4.39 9.98
N GLY A 190 1.32 -4.32 8.70
CA GLY A 190 -0.06 -4.42 8.22
C GLY A 190 -0.69 -5.77 8.57
N ARG A 191 0.01 -6.88 8.31
CA ARG A 191 -0.46 -8.24 8.65
C ARG A 191 -0.67 -8.41 10.14
N VAL A 192 0.25 -7.90 10.96
CA VAL A 192 0.11 -7.91 12.43
C VAL A 192 -1.14 -7.16 12.87
N ARG A 193 -1.36 -5.95 12.34
CA ARG A 193 -2.56 -5.16 12.70
C ARG A 193 -3.86 -5.82 12.25
N VAL A 194 -3.90 -6.40 11.06
CA VAL A 194 -5.06 -7.15 10.57
C VAL A 194 -5.37 -8.34 11.48
N ARG A 195 -4.34 -9.07 11.94
CA ARG A 195 -4.53 -10.17 12.92
C ARG A 195 -5.10 -9.64 14.25
N GLN A 196 -4.57 -8.53 14.77
CA GLN A 196 -5.11 -7.92 16.00
C GLN A 196 -6.57 -7.51 15.86
N VAL A 197 -6.95 -6.87 14.74
CA VAL A 197 -8.35 -6.47 14.48
C VAL A 197 -9.26 -7.70 14.37
N TYR A 198 -8.77 -8.79 13.76
CA TYR A 198 -9.49 -10.05 13.71
C TYR A 198 -9.68 -10.66 15.11
N GLU A 199 -8.64 -10.67 15.95
CA GLU A 199 -8.70 -11.15 17.33
C GLU A 199 -9.64 -10.30 18.21
N GLU A 200 -9.56 -8.97 18.12
CA GLU A 200 -10.48 -8.03 18.79
C GLU A 200 -11.94 -8.29 18.35
N SER A 201 -12.16 -8.50 17.05
CA SER A 201 -13.47 -8.83 16.48
C SER A 201 -13.98 -10.18 16.98
N GLN A 202 -13.11 -11.19 17.08
CA GLN A 202 -13.46 -12.51 17.58
C GLN A 202 -13.84 -12.47 19.06
N ILE A 203 -13.07 -11.76 19.90
CA ILE A 203 -13.38 -11.57 21.32
C ILE A 203 -14.71 -10.83 21.48
N SER A 204 -14.91 -9.75 20.71
CA SER A 204 -16.16 -8.99 20.74
C SER A 204 -17.37 -9.84 20.33
N THR A 205 -17.22 -10.66 19.28
CA THR A 205 -18.24 -11.60 18.81
C THR A 205 -18.54 -12.68 19.86
N MET A 206 -17.50 -13.24 20.48
CA MET A 206 -17.66 -14.24 21.54
C MET A 206 -18.36 -13.64 22.77
N GLY A 207 -18.05 -12.39 23.12
CA GLY A 207 -18.76 -11.65 24.16
C GLY A 207 -20.23 -11.41 23.83
N ALA A 208 -20.54 -11.04 22.58
CA ALA A 208 -21.92 -10.87 22.12
C ALA A 208 -22.72 -12.18 22.15
N ILE A 209 -22.10 -13.29 21.73
CA ILE A 209 -22.70 -14.63 21.80
C ILE A 209 -22.94 -15.02 23.26
N ALA A 210 -21.95 -14.84 24.14
CA ALA A 210 -22.08 -15.15 25.57
C ALA A 210 -23.21 -14.34 26.22
N ALA A 211 -23.30 -13.05 25.92
CA ALA A 211 -24.42 -12.20 26.37
C ALA A 211 -25.77 -12.69 25.84
N GLY A 212 -25.83 -13.08 24.55
CA GLY A 212 -27.02 -13.66 23.94
C GLY A 212 -27.48 -14.96 24.63
N VAL A 213 -26.54 -15.85 24.96
CA VAL A 213 -26.80 -17.08 25.71
C VAL A 213 -27.33 -16.78 27.11
N ILE A 214 -26.71 -15.83 27.83
CA ILE A 214 -27.18 -15.41 29.16
C ILE A 214 -28.62 -14.88 29.10
N ILE A 215 -28.92 -14.03 28.12
CA ILE A 215 -30.28 -13.51 27.91
C ILE A 215 -31.26 -14.65 27.62
N ALA A 216 -30.89 -15.60 26.76
CA ALA A 216 -31.73 -16.77 26.47
C ALA A 216 -32.02 -17.59 27.73
N ILE A 217 -31.02 -17.84 28.58
CA ILE A 217 -31.19 -18.53 29.87
C ILE A 217 -32.16 -17.77 30.78
N ILE A 218 -31.99 -16.44 30.90
CA ILE A 218 -32.88 -15.59 31.72
C ILE A 218 -34.32 -15.68 31.21
N ILE A 219 -34.55 -15.58 29.90
CA ILE A 219 -35.88 -15.70 29.30
C ILE A 219 -36.51 -17.06 29.60
N VAL A 220 -35.75 -18.15 29.45
CA VAL A 220 -36.22 -19.50 29.77
C VAL A 220 -36.63 -19.63 31.23
N LEU A 221 -35.82 -19.09 32.16
CA LEU A 221 -36.14 -19.09 33.59
C LEU A 221 -37.40 -18.28 33.91
N LEU A 222 -37.56 -17.10 33.29
CA LEU A 222 -38.76 -16.26 33.44
C LEU A 222 -40.01 -16.94 32.88
N LEU A 223 -39.92 -17.56 31.70
CA LEU A 223 -41.02 -18.32 31.10
C LEU A 223 -41.40 -19.53 31.95
N ARG A 224 -40.41 -20.30 32.42
CA ARG A 224 -40.63 -21.43 33.33
C ARG A 224 -41.38 -20.98 34.58
N ARG A 225 -40.93 -19.90 35.23
CA ARG A 225 -41.60 -19.34 36.42
C ARG A 225 -43.02 -18.88 36.12
N ALA A 226 -43.24 -18.25 34.97
CA ALA A 226 -44.54 -17.73 34.58
C ALA A 226 -45.55 -18.82 34.20
N ILE A 227 -45.11 -19.96 33.64
CA ILE A 227 -45.98 -21.06 33.17
C ILE A 227 -46.20 -22.11 34.25
N VAL A 228 -45.15 -22.49 34.99
CA VAL A 228 -45.24 -23.59 35.98
C VAL A 228 -45.88 -23.12 37.29
N GLY A 229 -45.69 -21.85 37.68
CA GLY A 229 -46.26 -21.31 38.92
C GLY A 229 -47.80 -21.36 39.02
N PRO A 230 -48.56 -21.08 37.94
CA PRO A 230 -50.02 -21.22 37.93
C PRO A 230 -50.51 -22.67 37.95
N ILE A 231 -49.78 -23.60 37.32
CA ILE A 231 -50.21 -25.00 37.18
C ILE A 231 -50.11 -25.77 38.50
N GLN A 232 -49.18 -25.41 39.39
CA GLN A 232 -49.05 -26.04 40.71
C GLN A 232 -50.10 -25.59 41.75
N LYS A 233 -50.94 -24.59 41.42
CA LYS A 233 -52.00 -24.09 42.30
C LYS A 233 -53.40 -24.60 41.95
N PHE A 234 -53.51 -25.42 40.92
CA PHE A 234 -54.70 -26.20 40.58
C PHE A 234 -54.41 -27.67 40.86
#